data_AF-A0A3L8BEB0-F1
#
_entry.id   AF-A0A3L8BEB0-F1
#
_cell.length_a   1.000
_cell.length_b   1.000
_cell.length_c   1.000
_cell.angle_alpha   90.00
_cell.angle_beta   90.00
_cell.angle_gamma   90.00
#
_symmetry.space_group_name_H-M   'P 1'
#
loop_
_entity.id
_entity.type
_entity.pdbx_description
1 polymer ?
#
loop_
_entity_poly.entity_id
_entity_poly.type
_entity_poly.pdbx_seq_one_letter_code
_entity_poly.pdbx_strand_id
1 'polypeptide(L)'
;MNLAKYTLLLLTLVFSAQSYAILPPLQQIDAFKVISLEGEDIPWVLGWKLDELSLAAMVDGVMEPIPFQIDQYNTGGAIYFEGWHVPMAGAPDLMDTTDKLLFLFKDAGARRDPRAPYDGEMVAEIVTRDSNGVERFVYLVRHSRLRSEEQYVRYSAELGLVETDFYSLRYNKKNHLKWDDFSYINYVGERPLDSMKLRLNTGILTSVTDTELNNDQMIALPTGEIIGPIRTTTQLDFNLYLFGVSILQLSMQIHHYPKSIMYDVRGIIPELRRKLLVDPSLTMSLDANRLLGANTYTSAWDGEPGLVDGVVDDNEKALIEAGLDPADNWIWVTSKRNLDILAFVDYLGDFNEPMSLLYKDSLDFDDPPEVFPGQMPNVGYGINEFPMSGFIGFVVSLFVSDGYEGDPKVFAPYARTLPELEVRAL
;
A
#
# COMPACT_ATOMS: atom_id res chain seq x y z
N MET A 1 -25.20 5.83 -66.91
CA MET A 1 -24.99 6.77 -65.77
C MET A 1 -25.80 6.23 -64.60
N ASN A 2 -25.26 6.19 -63.37
CA ASN A 2 -25.99 5.93 -62.10
C ASN A 2 -26.21 4.49 -61.56
N LEU A 3 -25.32 3.51 -61.76
CA LEU A 3 -25.30 2.35 -60.84
C LEU A 3 -23.95 2.21 -60.12
N ALA A 4 -22.83 2.26 -60.86
CA ALA A 4 -21.49 2.09 -60.28
C ALA A 4 -21.10 3.18 -59.25
N LYS A 5 -21.65 4.40 -59.36
CA LYS A 5 -21.38 5.48 -58.39
C LYS A 5 -22.15 5.31 -57.07
N TYR A 6 -23.28 4.61 -57.06
CA TYR A 6 -24.04 4.36 -55.83
C TYR A 6 -23.51 3.14 -55.07
N THR A 7 -22.99 2.13 -55.77
CA THR A 7 -22.36 0.97 -55.11
C THR A 7 -21.07 1.35 -54.38
N LEU A 8 -20.27 2.27 -54.94
CA LEU A 8 -19.06 2.75 -54.27
C LEU A 8 -19.37 3.62 -53.05
N LEU A 9 -20.45 4.41 -53.09
CA LEU A 9 -20.90 5.24 -51.96
C LEU A 9 -21.48 4.39 -50.81
N LEU A 10 -22.19 3.31 -51.14
CA LEU A 10 -22.71 2.37 -50.12
C LEU A 10 -21.60 1.54 -49.46
N LEU A 11 -20.54 1.16 -50.20
CA LEU A 11 -19.39 0.47 -49.60
C LEU A 11 -18.57 1.39 -48.68
N THR A 12 -18.50 2.69 -48.94
CA THR A 12 -17.90 3.65 -48.01
C THR A 12 -18.76 3.98 -46.79
N LEU A 13 -20.07 3.72 -46.85
CA LEU A 13 -21.01 3.94 -45.73
C LEU A 13 -21.19 2.70 -44.84
N VAL A 14 -20.81 1.51 -45.30
CA VAL A 14 -20.77 0.29 -44.46
C VAL A 14 -19.43 0.15 -43.73
N PHE A 15 -18.42 0.90 -44.14
CA PHE A 15 -17.19 1.15 -43.38
C PHE A 15 -17.24 2.46 -42.58
N SER A 16 -18.41 2.85 -42.06
CA SER A 16 -18.42 3.49 -40.74
C SER A 16 -17.99 2.42 -39.75
N ALA A 17 -16.70 2.10 -39.77
CA ALA A 17 -16.07 1.30 -38.77
C ALA A 17 -16.54 1.87 -37.44
N GLN A 18 -17.24 1.05 -36.66
CA GLN A 18 -17.13 1.15 -35.22
C GLN A 18 -15.64 0.93 -34.93
N SER A 19 -14.84 1.97 -35.13
CA SER A 19 -13.56 2.10 -34.45
C SER A 19 -13.96 2.28 -33.00
N TYR A 20 -14.23 1.16 -32.33
CA TYR A 20 -13.97 1.08 -30.91
C TYR A 20 -12.51 1.51 -30.80
N ALA A 21 -12.29 2.74 -30.34
CA ALA A 21 -10.95 3.16 -30.00
C ALA A 21 -10.51 2.19 -28.92
N ILE A 22 -9.66 1.22 -29.29
CA ILE A 22 -9.09 0.28 -28.35
C ILE A 22 -8.32 1.15 -27.37
N LEU A 23 -8.78 1.18 -26.12
CA LEU A 23 -8.08 1.91 -25.08
C LEU A 23 -6.64 1.39 -25.04
N PRO A 24 -5.63 2.26 -25.08
CA PRO A 24 -4.27 1.81 -24.93
C PRO A 24 -4.11 1.13 -23.56
N PRO A 25 -3.34 0.03 -23.50
CA PRO A 25 -3.10 -0.66 -22.25
C PRO A 25 -2.43 0.30 -21.25
N LEU A 26 -2.78 0.16 -19.97
CA LEU A 26 -2.10 0.88 -18.89
C LEU A 26 -0.65 0.41 -18.78
N GLN A 27 0.22 1.30 -18.34
CA GLN A 27 1.55 0.89 -17.90
C GLN A 27 1.43 -0.05 -16.70
N GLN A 28 2.39 -0.98 -16.55
CA GLN A 28 2.33 -1.98 -15.48
C GLN A 28 2.31 -1.33 -14.09
N ILE A 29 3.03 -0.22 -13.91
CA ILE A 29 3.07 0.56 -12.67
C ILE A 29 1.74 1.25 -12.35
N ASP A 30 0.87 1.46 -13.35
CA ASP A 30 -0.42 2.12 -13.19
C ASP A 30 -1.57 1.12 -12.95
N ALA A 31 -1.51 -0.06 -13.58
CA ALA A 31 -2.61 -1.02 -13.60
C ALA A 31 -3.18 -1.37 -12.21
N PHE A 32 -2.30 -1.55 -11.22
CA PHE A 32 -2.69 -1.94 -9.86
C PHE A 32 -2.69 -0.78 -8.86
N LYS A 33 -2.65 0.47 -9.34
CA LYS A 33 -2.91 1.63 -8.48
C LYS A 33 -4.35 1.59 -8.01
N VAL A 34 -4.53 1.77 -6.70
CA VAL A 34 -5.85 1.86 -6.08
C VAL A 34 -6.33 3.29 -6.22
N ILE A 35 -7.44 3.45 -6.93
CA ILE A 35 -8.15 4.72 -6.97
C ILE A 35 -9.01 4.80 -5.73
N SER A 36 -8.93 5.93 -5.03
CA SER A 36 -9.69 6.22 -3.81
C SER A 36 -10.45 7.52 -4.01
N LEU A 37 -11.76 7.48 -3.80
CA LEU A 37 -12.62 8.66 -3.71
C LEU A 37 -13.17 8.77 -2.30
N GLU A 38 -13.05 9.93 -1.68
CA GLU A 38 -13.66 10.18 -0.37
C GLU A 38 -15.13 10.55 -0.56
N GLY A 39 -15.96 10.33 0.44
CA GLY A 39 -17.38 10.70 0.36
C GLY A 39 -17.62 12.19 0.12
N GLU A 40 -16.67 13.04 0.54
CA GLU A 40 -16.67 14.46 0.19
C GLU A 40 -16.53 14.76 -1.31
N ASP A 41 -15.91 13.86 -2.09
CA ASP A 41 -15.79 13.97 -3.55
C ASP A 41 -17.12 13.61 -4.27
N ILE A 42 -18.03 12.94 -3.57
CA ILE A 42 -19.34 12.49 -4.08
C ILE A 42 -20.50 12.91 -3.16
N PRO A 43 -20.67 14.21 -2.88
CA PRO A 43 -21.53 14.70 -1.81
C PRO A 43 -23.03 14.39 -2.00
N TRP A 44 -23.48 14.08 -3.21
CA TRP A 44 -24.87 13.74 -3.52
C TRP A 44 -25.26 12.30 -3.15
N VAL A 45 -24.29 11.43 -2.83
CA VAL A 45 -24.57 10.05 -2.36
C VAL A 45 -24.52 9.91 -0.84
N LEU A 46 -24.22 10.97 -0.11
CA LEU A 46 -24.15 10.95 1.35
C LEU A 46 -25.48 10.50 1.96
N GLY A 47 -25.40 9.65 2.98
CA GLY A 47 -26.54 9.05 3.66
C GLY A 47 -27.24 7.92 2.88
N TRP A 48 -26.75 7.57 1.68
CA TRP A 48 -27.22 6.36 1.00
C TRP A 48 -26.60 5.13 1.63
N LYS A 49 -27.31 4.01 1.57
CA LYS A 49 -26.78 2.76 2.09
C LYS A 49 -25.66 2.24 1.22
N LEU A 50 -24.61 1.73 1.84
CA LEU A 50 -23.45 1.19 1.12
C LEU A 50 -23.81 0.00 0.23
N ASP A 51 -24.76 -0.85 0.67
CA ASP A 51 -25.20 -2.04 -0.08
C ASP A 51 -25.98 -1.71 -1.38
N GLU A 52 -26.51 -0.48 -1.49
CA GLU A 52 -27.16 0.03 -2.69
C GLU A 52 -26.16 0.47 -3.75
N LEU A 53 -24.89 0.70 -3.39
CA LEU A 53 -23.85 1.21 -4.28
C LEU A 53 -23.10 0.08 -4.99
N SER A 54 -22.65 0.37 -6.21
CA SER A 54 -21.84 -0.53 -7.03
C SER A 54 -21.08 0.21 -8.10
N LEU A 55 -20.01 -0.40 -8.62
CA LEU A 55 -19.26 0.14 -9.73
C LEU A 55 -19.42 -0.71 -11.00
N ALA A 56 -19.37 -0.03 -12.14
CA ALA A 56 -19.38 -0.64 -13.45
C ALA A 56 -18.43 0.09 -14.41
N ALA A 57 -17.92 -0.62 -15.41
CA ALA A 57 -17.10 -0.03 -16.47
C ALA A 57 -17.47 -0.61 -17.83
N MET A 58 -17.14 0.11 -18.90
CA MET A 58 -17.30 -0.39 -20.27
C MET A 58 -16.03 -1.12 -20.71
N VAL A 59 -16.09 -2.45 -20.77
CA VAL A 59 -14.99 -3.32 -21.20
C VAL A 59 -15.41 -4.02 -22.48
N ASP A 60 -14.58 -3.95 -23.52
CA ASP A 60 -14.83 -4.57 -24.83
C ASP A 60 -16.24 -4.29 -25.43
N GLY A 61 -16.77 -3.09 -25.16
CA GLY A 61 -18.06 -2.65 -25.67
C GLY A 61 -19.28 -3.13 -24.88
N VAL A 62 -19.08 -3.78 -23.73
CA VAL A 62 -20.14 -4.20 -22.80
C VAL A 62 -19.93 -3.55 -21.43
N MET A 63 -21.03 -3.16 -20.79
CA MET A 63 -21.00 -2.68 -19.41
C MET A 63 -20.93 -3.89 -18.46
N GLU A 64 -19.90 -3.94 -17.63
CA GLU A 64 -19.66 -5.03 -16.68
C GLU A 64 -19.50 -4.49 -15.26
N PRO A 65 -19.95 -5.22 -14.22
CA PRO A 65 -19.65 -4.86 -12.84
C PRO A 65 -18.16 -5.01 -12.60
N ILE A 66 -17.55 -4.06 -11.89
CA ILE A 66 -16.14 -4.13 -11.51
C ILE A 66 -15.99 -4.35 -10.00
N PRO A 67 -14.87 -4.94 -9.54
CA PRO A 67 -14.55 -5.01 -8.13
C PRO A 67 -14.45 -3.61 -7.53
N PHE A 68 -15.03 -3.45 -6.34
CA PHE A 68 -14.95 -2.23 -5.58
C PHE A 68 -15.08 -2.53 -4.10
N GLN A 69 -14.69 -1.58 -3.29
CA GLN A 69 -14.79 -1.67 -1.83
C GLN A 69 -15.15 -0.29 -1.30
N ILE A 70 -15.98 -0.25 -0.24
CA ILE A 70 -16.21 0.98 0.51
C ILE A 70 -15.75 0.70 1.93
N ASP A 71 -14.77 1.46 2.39
CA ASP A 71 -14.29 1.37 3.75
C ASP A 71 -14.84 2.53 4.59
N GLN A 72 -15.43 2.20 5.73
CA GLN A 72 -15.90 3.19 6.68
C GLN A 72 -14.78 3.65 7.60
N TYR A 73 -14.69 4.96 7.82
CA TYR A 73 -13.61 5.55 8.60
C TYR A 73 -14.05 5.99 10.00
N ASN A 74 -13.08 6.01 10.92
CA ASN A 74 -13.26 6.55 12.26
C ASN A 74 -12.83 8.01 12.34
N THR A 75 -13.13 8.66 13.46
CA THR A 75 -12.76 10.08 13.68
C THR A 75 -11.25 10.31 13.77
N GLY A 76 -10.43 9.25 13.84
CA GLY A 76 -8.97 9.28 13.85
C GLY A 76 -8.34 9.08 12.47
N GLY A 77 -9.14 8.98 11.40
CA GLY A 77 -8.68 8.84 10.02
C GLY A 77 -8.15 7.44 9.66
N ALA A 78 -8.55 6.41 10.39
CA ALA A 78 -8.27 5.00 10.10
C ALA A 78 -9.57 4.23 9.81
N ILE A 79 -9.48 3.04 9.23
CA ILE A 79 -10.67 2.21 8.97
C ILE A 79 -11.32 1.85 10.31
N TYR A 80 -12.63 1.98 10.40
CA TYR A 80 -13.38 1.69 11.60
C TYR A 80 -13.48 0.18 11.85
N PHE A 81 -13.27 -0.23 13.10
CA PHE A 81 -13.51 -1.58 13.59
C PHE A 81 -14.45 -1.52 14.79
N GLU A 82 -15.46 -2.38 14.82
CA GLU A 82 -16.38 -2.48 15.97
C GLU A 82 -15.59 -2.86 17.24
N GLY A 83 -15.93 -2.22 18.36
CA GLY A 83 -15.26 -2.44 19.64
C GLY A 83 -13.92 -1.71 19.82
N TRP A 84 -13.43 -1.00 18.78
CA TRP A 84 -12.27 -0.13 18.94
C TRP A 84 -12.64 1.17 19.66
N HIS A 85 -11.68 1.76 20.40
CA HIS A 85 -11.91 2.92 21.26
C HIS A 85 -12.12 4.23 20.49
N VAL A 86 -11.82 4.27 19.19
CA VAL A 86 -12.04 5.45 18.34
C VAL A 86 -13.42 5.32 17.70
N PRO A 87 -14.32 6.29 17.91
CA PRO A 87 -15.67 6.23 17.36
C PRO A 87 -15.65 6.31 15.83
N MET A 88 -16.64 5.68 15.20
CA MET A 88 -16.94 5.87 13.78
C MET A 88 -17.19 7.36 13.49
N ALA A 89 -16.76 7.84 12.33
CA ALA A 89 -16.93 9.25 11.95
C ALA A 89 -18.39 9.60 11.61
N GLY A 90 -19.08 8.73 10.85
CA GLY A 90 -20.49 8.87 10.52
C GLY A 90 -21.35 7.74 11.09
N ALA A 91 -22.26 7.24 10.25
CA ALA A 91 -23.27 6.26 10.63
C ALA A 91 -22.97 4.89 9.99
N PRO A 92 -23.21 3.78 10.71
CA PRO A 92 -22.95 2.46 10.18
C PRO A 92 -23.77 2.20 8.92
N ASP A 93 -23.14 1.58 7.93
CA ASP A 93 -23.73 1.18 6.65
C ASP A 93 -24.29 2.32 5.78
N LEU A 94 -24.00 3.58 6.12
CA LEU A 94 -24.38 4.75 5.34
C LEU A 94 -23.13 5.50 4.89
N MET A 95 -23.12 5.94 3.63
CA MET A 95 -22.03 6.74 3.10
C MET A 95 -21.91 8.07 3.87
N ASP A 96 -20.76 8.31 4.47
CA ASP A 96 -20.39 9.59 5.06
C ASP A 96 -19.24 10.28 4.29
N THR A 97 -18.84 11.48 4.73
CA THR A 97 -17.82 12.28 4.03
C THR A 97 -16.41 11.70 4.11
N THR A 98 -16.14 10.85 5.10
CA THR A 98 -14.83 10.26 5.38
C THR A 98 -14.66 8.85 4.81
N ASP A 99 -15.77 8.18 4.49
CA ASP A 99 -15.77 6.88 3.85
C ASP A 99 -15.04 6.93 2.50
N LYS A 100 -14.34 5.85 2.16
CA LYS A 100 -13.53 5.77 0.93
C LYS A 100 -14.05 4.68 0.01
N LEU A 101 -14.42 5.08 -1.20
CA LEU A 101 -14.73 4.19 -2.32
C LEU A 101 -13.45 3.84 -3.08
N LEU A 102 -13.14 2.55 -3.18
CA LEU A 102 -11.92 2.02 -3.75
C LEU A 102 -12.19 1.15 -4.98
N PHE A 103 -11.32 1.24 -5.99
CA PHE A 103 -11.25 0.32 -7.12
C PHE A 103 -9.84 0.34 -7.73
N LEU A 104 -9.50 -0.64 -8.59
CA LEU A 104 -8.20 -0.64 -9.29
C LEU A 104 -8.26 0.12 -10.61
N PHE A 105 -7.19 0.85 -10.94
CA PHE A 105 -7.15 1.63 -12.18
C PHE A 105 -7.30 0.78 -13.44
N LYS A 106 -6.78 -0.46 -13.45
CA LYS A 106 -6.98 -1.40 -14.57
C LYS A 106 -8.43 -1.76 -14.86
N ASP A 107 -9.34 -1.55 -13.90
CA ASP A 107 -10.77 -1.87 -14.05
C ASP A 107 -11.54 -0.70 -14.68
N ALA A 108 -10.89 0.45 -14.91
CA ALA A 108 -11.47 1.56 -15.63
C ALA A 108 -11.53 1.26 -17.14
N GLY A 109 -12.68 1.56 -17.74
CA GLY A 109 -13.00 1.18 -19.11
C GLY A 109 -13.12 2.36 -20.07
N ALA A 110 -13.63 2.08 -21.26
CA ALA A 110 -13.95 3.11 -22.24
C ALA A 110 -15.14 3.95 -21.76
N ARG A 111 -15.38 5.09 -22.41
CA ARG A 111 -16.59 5.85 -22.11
C ARG A 111 -17.83 5.04 -22.50
N ARG A 112 -18.82 5.00 -21.63
CA ARG A 112 -20.08 4.29 -21.85
C ARG A 112 -20.82 4.86 -23.07
N ASP A 113 -21.35 3.96 -23.91
CA ASP A 113 -22.41 4.31 -24.87
C ASP A 113 -23.71 4.55 -24.08
N PRO A 114 -24.35 5.73 -24.18
CA PRO A 114 -25.62 6.01 -23.49
C PRO A 114 -26.74 4.99 -23.78
N ARG A 115 -26.65 4.25 -24.90
CA ARG A 115 -27.60 3.19 -25.26
C ARG A 115 -27.26 1.83 -24.65
N ALA A 116 -26.06 1.66 -24.09
CA ALA A 116 -25.65 0.42 -23.47
C ALA A 116 -26.54 0.14 -22.24
N PRO A 117 -27.26 -0.99 -22.23
CA PRO A 117 -28.09 -1.36 -21.09
C PRO A 117 -27.20 -1.76 -19.92
N TYR A 118 -27.66 -1.44 -18.71
CA TYR A 118 -27.08 -1.92 -17.46
C TYR A 118 -28.15 -1.92 -16.36
N ASP A 119 -28.01 -2.81 -15.38
CA ASP A 119 -28.94 -2.91 -14.24
C ASP A 119 -28.63 -1.82 -13.21
N GLY A 120 -29.64 -1.08 -12.74
CA GLY A 120 -29.49 0.00 -11.77
C GLY A 120 -29.45 1.41 -12.38
N GLU A 121 -29.45 2.42 -11.52
CA GLU A 121 -29.39 3.84 -11.87
C GLU A 121 -27.95 4.33 -11.86
N MET A 122 -27.51 4.97 -12.94
CA MET A 122 -26.16 5.53 -13.02
C MET A 122 -26.18 6.92 -12.39
N VAL A 123 -25.42 7.10 -11.32
CA VAL A 123 -25.48 8.31 -10.47
C VAL A 123 -24.23 9.17 -10.57
N ALA A 124 -23.11 8.60 -11.03
CA ALA A 124 -21.91 9.36 -11.32
C ALA A 124 -21.04 8.71 -12.42
N GLU A 125 -20.33 9.55 -13.16
CA GLU A 125 -19.21 9.20 -14.05
C GLU A 125 -17.91 9.64 -13.36
N ILE A 126 -17.03 8.68 -13.08
CA ILE A 126 -15.70 8.88 -12.53
C ILE A 126 -14.72 8.81 -13.70
N VAL A 127 -14.04 9.93 -13.97
CA VAL A 127 -13.05 10.05 -15.04
C VAL A 127 -11.66 10.01 -14.42
N THR A 128 -10.83 9.12 -14.95
CA THR A 128 -9.42 8.96 -14.60
C THR A 128 -8.58 9.35 -15.81
N ARG A 129 -7.50 10.14 -15.63
CA ARG A 129 -6.55 10.46 -16.71
C ARG A 129 -5.16 9.99 -16.34
N ASP A 130 -4.59 9.13 -17.18
CA ASP A 130 -3.19 8.70 -17.00
C ASP A 130 -2.20 9.81 -17.36
N SER A 131 -0.91 9.54 -17.16
CA SER A 131 0.18 10.48 -17.47
C SER A 131 0.28 10.89 -18.94
N ASN A 132 -0.35 10.14 -19.86
CA ASN A 132 -0.43 10.46 -21.28
C ASN A 132 -1.74 11.21 -21.63
N GLY A 133 -2.57 11.52 -20.64
CA GLY A 133 -3.86 12.19 -20.79
C GLY A 133 -4.96 11.29 -21.34
N VAL A 134 -4.79 9.96 -21.33
CA VAL A 134 -5.83 9.03 -21.78
C VAL A 134 -6.90 8.92 -20.70
N GLU A 135 -8.12 9.29 -21.06
CA GLU A 135 -9.29 9.17 -20.18
C GLU A 135 -9.80 7.73 -20.11
N ARG A 136 -10.05 7.24 -18.90
CA ARG A 136 -10.78 6.00 -18.61
C ARG A 136 -11.89 6.27 -17.62
N PHE A 137 -12.95 5.47 -17.71
CA PHE A 137 -14.23 5.76 -17.07
C PHE A 137 -14.68 4.61 -16.18
N VAL A 138 -15.17 4.98 -15.00
CA VAL A 138 -15.89 4.11 -14.07
C VAL A 138 -17.21 4.78 -13.73
N TYR A 139 -18.26 3.99 -13.53
CA TYR A 139 -19.59 4.48 -13.25
C TYR A 139 -20.05 4.01 -11.88
N LEU A 140 -20.50 4.95 -11.05
CA LEU A 140 -21.19 4.65 -9.81
C LEU A 140 -22.65 4.36 -10.12
N VAL A 141 -23.13 3.20 -9.68
CA VAL A 141 -24.46 2.68 -9.98
C VAL A 141 -25.19 2.36 -8.69
N ARG A 142 -26.41 2.87 -8.56
CA ARG A 142 -27.31 2.62 -7.43
C ARG A 142 -28.31 1.51 -7.77
N HIS A 143 -28.60 0.65 -6.79
CA HIS A 143 -29.57 -0.45 -6.86
C HIS A 143 -29.31 -1.44 -8.01
N SER A 144 -28.07 -1.54 -8.50
CA SER A 144 -27.69 -2.65 -9.37
C SER A 144 -27.69 -3.94 -8.56
N ARG A 145 -28.18 -5.02 -9.15
CA ARG A 145 -28.04 -6.39 -8.63
C ARG A 145 -26.77 -7.06 -9.15
N LEU A 146 -26.10 -6.45 -10.13
CA LEU A 146 -24.85 -6.95 -10.68
C LEU A 146 -23.70 -6.60 -9.73
N ARG A 147 -22.87 -7.58 -9.43
CA ARG A 147 -21.66 -7.46 -8.61
C ARG A 147 -20.56 -8.28 -9.26
N SER A 148 -19.33 -7.82 -9.14
CA SER A 148 -18.17 -8.60 -9.56
C SER A 148 -17.83 -9.59 -8.46
N GLU A 149 -17.50 -10.81 -8.86
CA GLU A 149 -17.03 -11.88 -7.96
C GLU A 149 -15.48 -11.91 -7.87
N GLU A 150 -14.80 -11.05 -8.62
CA GLU A 150 -13.34 -10.98 -8.66
C GLU A 150 -12.78 -10.44 -7.34
N GLN A 151 -11.74 -11.11 -6.83
CA GLN A 151 -11.07 -10.75 -5.57
C GLN A 151 -9.56 -10.73 -5.78
N TYR A 152 -8.95 -9.55 -5.66
CA TYR A 152 -7.52 -9.38 -5.87
C TYR A 152 -6.66 -9.69 -4.63
N VAL A 153 -7.30 -9.71 -3.46
CA VAL A 153 -6.66 -10.01 -2.18
C VAL A 153 -7.54 -11.00 -1.43
N ARG A 154 -6.93 -12.06 -0.94
CA ARG A 154 -7.59 -13.15 -0.19
C ARG A 154 -6.90 -13.28 1.15
N TYR A 155 -7.68 -13.49 2.22
CA TYR A 155 -7.15 -13.59 3.57
C TYR A 155 -7.75 -14.76 4.33
N SER A 156 -6.90 -15.47 5.07
CA SER A 156 -7.29 -16.52 6.02
C SER A 156 -6.81 -16.13 7.41
N ALA A 157 -7.76 -15.69 8.25
CA ALA A 157 -7.49 -15.39 9.66
C ALA A 157 -7.00 -16.63 10.43
N GLU A 158 -7.55 -17.82 10.11
CA GLU A 158 -7.12 -19.07 10.73
C GLU A 158 -5.65 -19.34 10.47
N LEU A 159 -5.16 -19.08 9.25
CA LEU A 159 -3.77 -19.35 8.87
C LEU A 159 -2.83 -18.16 9.07
N GLY A 160 -3.36 -16.95 9.27
CA GLY A 160 -2.58 -15.71 9.22
C GLY A 160 -1.99 -15.47 7.83
N LEU A 161 -2.71 -15.89 6.77
CA LEU A 161 -2.21 -15.95 5.40
C LEU A 161 -2.95 -14.93 4.53
N VAL A 162 -2.19 -14.10 3.81
CA VAL A 162 -2.66 -13.22 2.76
C VAL A 162 -2.14 -13.74 1.42
N GLU A 163 -3.01 -13.83 0.42
CA GLU A 163 -2.66 -14.22 -0.94
C GLU A 163 -3.22 -13.21 -1.94
N THR A 164 -2.38 -12.79 -2.89
CA THR A 164 -2.77 -12.04 -4.08
C THR A 164 -2.35 -12.84 -5.32
N ASP A 165 -2.57 -12.31 -6.51
CA ASP A 165 -2.04 -12.92 -7.74
C ASP A 165 -0.53 -12.73 -7.90
N PHE A 166 0.11 -11.94 -7.02
CA PHE A 166 1.52 -11.57 -7.10
C PHE A 166 2.35 -12.08 -5.93
N TYR A 167 1.81 -12.07 -4.72
CA TYR A 167 2.54 -12.49 -3.53
C TYR A 167 1.67 -13.27 -2.56
N SER A 168 2.34 -14.03 -1.69
CA SER A 168 1.73 -14.67 -0.53
C SER A 168 2.59 -14.36 0.70
N LEU A 169 1.93 -13.92 1.78
CA LEU A 169 2.56 -13.54 3.04
C LEU A 169 1.84 -14.24 4.19
N ARG A 170 2.59 -15.04 4.96
CA ARG A 170 2.10 -15.69 6.18
C ARG A 170 2.71 -15.04 7.41
N TYR A 171 1.84 -14.60 8.31
CA TYR A 171 2.21 -14.01 9.58
C TYR A 171 2.29 -15.04 10.70
N ASN A 172 3.16 -14.76 11.67
CA ASN A 172 3.13 -15.47 12.93
C ASN A 172 1.88 -15.10 13.74
N LYS A 173 1.00 -16.06 14.02
CA LYS A 173 -0.28 -15.82 14.70
C LYS A 173 -0.18 -15.18 16.09
N LYS A 174 0.99 -15.25 16.73
CA LYS A 174 1.23 -14.66 18.05
C LYS A 174 1.89 -13.28 17.97
N ASN A 175 2.38 -12.89 16.80
CA ASN A 175 2.95 -11.56 16.56
C ASN A 175 3.03 -11.27 15.06
N HIS A 176 2.13 -10.45 14.51
CA HIS A 176 2.13 -10.08 13.09
C HIS A 176 3.32 -9.20 12.66
N LEU A 177 4.19 -8.80 13.59
CA LEU A 177 5.48 -8.20 13.27
C LEU A 177 6.52 -9.24 12.84
N LYS A 178 6.20 -10.53 12.90
CA LYS A 178 7.04 -11.63 12.43
C LYS A 178 6.37 -12.32 11.26
N TRP A 179 7.15 -12.53 10.20
CA TRP A 179 6.70 -13.24 9.01
C TRP A 179 7.18 -14.69 9.14
N ASP A 180 6.26 -15.63 8.93
CA ASP A 180 6.59 -17.05 8.88
C ASP A 180 6.94 -17.50 7.45
N ASP A 181 6.49 -16.75 6.42
CA ASP A 181 6.81 -16.98 5.02
C ASP A 181 6.46 -15.77 4.15
N PHE A 182 7.29 -15.46 3.16
CA PHE A 182 6.96 -14.54 2.08
C PHE A 182 7.39 -15.15 0.74
N SER A 183 6.50 -15.09 -0.24
CA SER A 183 6.75 -15.56 -1.61
C SER A 183 6.20 -14.59 -2.63
N TYR A 184 6.88 -14.49 -3.77
CA TYR A 184 6.49 -13.67 -4.91
C TYR A 184 6.45 -14.55 -6.15
N ILE A 185 5.36 -14.50 -6.91
CA ILE A 185 5.00 -15.53 -7.90
C ILE A 185 6.03 -15.66 -9.03
N ASN A 186 6.60 -14.53 -9.48
CA ASN A 186 7.54 -14.49 -10.60
C ASN A 186 9.01 -14.47 -10.17
N TYR A 187 9.28 -14.43 -8.86
CA TYR A 187 10.65 -14.35 -8.34
C TYR A 187 11.44 -15.61 -8.68
N VAL A 188 12.66 -15.42 -9.16
CA VAL A 188 13.58 -16.52 -9.51
C VAL A 188 14.45 -16.86 -8.31
N GLY A 189 13.94 -17.72 -7.44
CA GLY A 189 14.62 -18.21 -6.26
C GLY A 189 13.64 -18.72 -5.20
N GLU A 190 14.15 -19.06 -4.03
CA GLU A 190 13.31 -19.42 -2.88
C GLU A 190 13.27 -18.26 -1.89
N ARG A 191 12.07 -17.98 -1.33
CA ARG A 191 11.84 -17.08 -0.19
C ARG A 191 12.71 -15.82 -0.21
N PRO A 192 12.39 -14.81 -1.04
CA PRO A 192 13.26 -13.65 -1.23
C PRO A 192 13.42 -12.79 0.04
N LEU A 193 12.41 -12.81 0.91
CA LEU A 193 12.35 -12.02 2.12
C LEU A 193 12.25 -12.94 3.34
N ASP A 194 12.88 -12.52 4.42
CA ASP A 194 12.87 -13.25 5.67
C ASP A 194 11.85 -12.64 6.64
N SER A 195 12.15 -11.45 7.17
CA SER A 195 11.31 -10.85 8.21
C SER A 195 11.38 -9.33 8.25
N MET A 196 10.35 -8.73 8.83
CA MET A 196 10.38 -7.33 9.24
C MET A 196 11.08 -7.21 10.60
N LYS A 197 12.01 -6.27 10.72
CA LYS A 197 12.73 -5.97 11.96
C LYS A 197 12.36 -4.59 12.47
N LEU A 198 11.92 -4.56 13.73
CA LEU A 198 11.74 -3.32 14.49
C LEU A 198 12.74 -3.32 15.64
N ARG A 199 13.46 -2.21 15.83
CA ARG A 199 14.32 -1.99 17.00
C ARG A 199 14.05 -0.63 17.59
N LEU A 200 13.64 -0.59 18.84
CA LEU A 200 13.49 0.63 19.62
C LEU A 200 14.66 0.72 20.61
N ASN A 201 15.55 1.67 20.42
CA ASN A 201 16.65 1.96 21.34
C ASN A 201 16.25 3.15 22.21
N THR A 202 16.37 3.00 23.54
CA THR A 202 15.97 4.05 24.48
C THR A 202 16.58 3.83 25.86
N GLY A 203 16.86 4.94 26.55
CA GLY A 203 17.14 4.91 27.99
C GLY A 203 15.88 4.73 28.83
N ILE A 204 15.97 3.99 29.94
CA ILE A 204 14.85 3.83 30.90
C ILE A 204 15.09 4.73 32.11
N LEU A 205 14.24 5.74 32.32
CA LEU A 205 14.33 6.76 33.39
C LEU A 205 15.59 7.65 33.35
N THR A 206 16.69 7.16 32.79
CA THR A 206 17.97 7.86 32.57
C THR A 206 18.58 7.38 31.26
N SER A 207 19.42 8.19 30.63
CA SER A 207 20.19 7.81 29.43
C SER A 207 21.39 6.89 29.72
N VAL A 208 21.62 6.50 30.99
CA VAL A 208 22.80 5.72 31.40
C VAL A 208 22.65 4.23 31.08
N THR A 209 21.42 3.72 31.01
CA THR A 209 21.12 2.34 30.63
C THR A 209 20.39 2.35 29.29
N ASP A 210 21.13 2.21 28.20
CA ASP A 210 20.55 2.00 26.88
C ASP A 210 19.92 0.61 26.81
N THR A 211 18.66 0.56 26.36
CA THR A 211 17.89 -0.68 26.24
C THR A 211 17.34 -0.77 24.82
N GLU A 212 17.76 -1.82 24.12
CA GLU A 212 17.16 -2.19 22.84
C GLU A 212 15.96 -3.12 23.08
N LEU A 213 14.82 -2.75 22.51
CA LEU A 213 13.61 -3.57 22.45
C LEU A 213 13.38 -3.97 20.99
N ASN A 214 13.10 -5.25 20.76
CA ASN A 214 12.95 -5.82 19.41
C ASN A 214 11.59 -6.53 19.24
N ASN A 215 11.42 -7.30 18.16
CA ASN A 215 10.17 -8.03 17.85
C ASN A 215 9.76 -9.08 18.92
N ASP A 216 10.59 -9.38 19.93
CA ASP A 216 10.19 -10.19 21.08
C ASP A 216 9.48 -9.36 22.17
N GLN A 217 9.83 -8.09 22.29
CA GLN A 217 9.20 -7.15 23.23
C GLN A 217 8.08 -6.32 22.58
N MET A 218 8.13 -6.14 21.27
CA MET A 218 7.07 -5.53 20.46
C MET A 218 6.16 -6.61 19.91
N ILE A 219 4.92 -6.67 20.39
CA ILE A 219 3.95 -7.70 20.03
C ILE A 219 2.74 -7.03 19.40
N ALA A 220 2.43 -7.38 18.14
CA ALA A 220 1.21 -6.97 17.45
C ALA A 220 0.26 -8.16 17.30
N LEU A 221 -0.87 -8.13 18.01
CA LEU A 221 -1.88 -9.20 17.97
C LEU A 221 -3.10 -8.78 17.12
N PRO A 222 -3.58 -9.63 16.20
CA PRO A 222 -4.79 -9.35 15.42
C PRO A 222 -6.00 -9.30 16.34
N THR A 223 -6.77 -8.22 16.22
CA THR A 223 -8.03 -8.02 16.95
C THR A 223 -9.25 -8.00 16.05
N GLY A 224 -9.07 -7.80 14.74
CA GLY A 224 -10.12 -7.97 13.75
C GLY A 224 -9.63 -7.80 12.31
N GLU A 225 -10.46 -8.21 11.37
CA GLU A 225 -10.19 -8.12 9.94
C GLU A 225 -11.40 -7.62 9.14
N ILE A 226 -11.14 -6.82 8.11
CA ILE A 226 -12.09 -6.45 7.08
C ILE A 226 -11.52 -6.96 5.76
N ILE A 227 -12.21 -7.94 5.16
CA ILE A 227 -11.79 -8.59 3.92
C ILE A 227 -12.63 -8.03 2.79
N GLY A 228 -11.98 -7.37 1.84
CA GLY A 228 -12.63 -6.85 0.63
C GLY A 228 -11.85 -7.19 -0.64
N PRO A 229 -12.47 -7.02 -1.81
CA PRO A 229 -11.89 -7.45 -3.09
C PRO A 229 -10.70 -6.60 -3.53
N ILE A 230 -10.59 -5.35 -3.06
CA ILE A 230 -9.49 -4.42 -3.40
C ILE A 230 -8.38 -4.52 -2.35
N ARG A 231 -8.75 -4.54 -1.07
CA ARG A 231 -7.80 -4.70 0.04
C ARG A 231 -8.39 -5.51 1.19
N THR A 232 -7.50 -6.22 1.88
CA THR A 232 -7.78 -6.70 3.23
C THR A 232 -7.11 -5.79 4.23
N THR A 233 -7.82 -5.42 5.30
CA THR A 233 -7.25 -4.68 6.43
C THR A 233 -7.32 -5.52 7.70
N THR A 234 -6.19 -5.65 8.39
CA THR A 234 -6.12 -6.25 9.73
C THR A 234 -5.85 -5.19 10.78
N GLN A 235 -6.71 -5.12 11.80
CA GLN A 235 -6.50 -4.30 12.98
C GLN A 235 -5.65 -5.07 14.00
N LEU A 236 -4.64 -4.40 14.53
CA LEU A 236 -3.68 -4.96 15.48
C LEU A 236 -3.59 -4.12 16.75
N ASP A 237 -3.55 -4.82 17.87
CA ASP A 237 -3.13 -4.25 19.16
C ASP A 237 -1.61 -4.37 19.27
N PHE A 238 -0.90 -3.26 19.12
CA PHE A 238 0.55 -3.19 19.25
C PHE A 238 0.94 -2.86 20.69
N ASN A 239 1.65 -3.76 21.35
CA ASN A 239 2.12 -3.61 22.73
C ASN A 239 3.64 -3.71 22.81
N LEU A 240 4.23 -2.78 23.55
CA LEU A 240 5.65 -2.79 23.92
C LEU A 240 5.79 -3.23 25.37
N TYR A 241 6.49 -4.34 25.60
CA TYR A 241 6.74 -4.90 26.92
C TYR A 241 8.14 -4.62 27.42
N LEU A 242 8.25 -4.14 28.66
CA LEU A 242 9.51 -3.98 29.37
C LEU A 242 9.41 -4.69 30.72
N PHE A 243 10.34 -5.61 31.00
CA PHE A 243 10.33 -6.47 32.19
C PHE A 243 8.96 -7.17 32.43
N GLY A 244 8.28 -7.55 31.35
CA GLY A 244 6.97 -8.21 31.38
C GLY A 244 5.77 -7.28 31.60
N VAL A 245 5.98 -5.97 31.69
CA VAL A 245 4.93 -4.96 31.85
C VAL A 245 4.73 -4.22 30.53
N SER A 246 3.49 -4.08 30.06
CA SER A 246 3.17 -3.25 28.88
C SER A 246 3.37 -1.77 29.24
N ILE A 247 4.36 -1.15 28.62
CA ILE A 247 4.71 0.25 28.84
C ILE A 247 4.07 1.18 27.80
N LEU A 248 3.78 0.65 26.61
CA LEU A 248 3.22 1.42 25.51
C LEU A 248 2.26 0.53 24.71
N GLN A 249 1.12 1.11 24.35
CA GLN A 249 0.08 0.48 23.56
C GLN A 249 -0.26 1.43 22.42
N LEU A 250 -0.17 0.95 21.19
CA LEU A 250 -0.51 1.65 19.96
C LEU A 250 -1.52 0.83 19.17
N SER A 251 -2.18 1.50 18.23
CA SER A 251 -2.99 0.85 17.21
C SER A 251 -2.17 0.74 15.93
N MET A 252 -2.28 -0.38 15.24
CA MET A 252 -1.70 -0.56 13.92
C MET A 252 -2.72 -1.21 13.00
N GLN A 253 -2.84 -0.71 11.78
CA GLN A 253 -3.57 -1.37 10.70
C GLN A 253 -2.55 -1.84 9.67
N ILE A 254 -2.72 -3.07 9.17
CA ILE A 254 -2.01 -3.53 7.98
C ILE A 254 -3.03 -3.59 6.85
N HIS A 255 -2.73 -2.90 5.76
CA HIS A 255 -3.50 -2.95 4.53
C HIS A 255 -2.74 -3.75 3.47
N HIS A 256 -3.36 -4.82 2.99
CA HIS A 256 -2.84 -5.64 1.91
C HIS A 256 -3.57 -5.30 0.63
N TYR A 257 -2.81 -4.94 -0.39
CA TYR A 257 -3.25 -4.67 -1.75
C TYR A 257 -2.59 -5.65 -2.72
N PRO A 258 -3.01 -5.73 -3.99
CA PRO A 258 -2.48 -6.74 -4.92
C PRO A 258 -0.96 -6.68 -5.09
N LYS A 259 -0.40 -5.46 -5.15
CA LYS A 259 1.03 -5.20 -5.32
C LYS A 259 1.64 -4.30 -4.23
N SER A 260 0.98 -4.16 -3.08
CA SER A 260 1.56 -3.41 -1.96
C SER A 260 1.06 -3.84 -0.59
N ILE A 261 1.86 -3.54 0.43
CA ILE A 261 1.56 -3.75 1.83
C ILE A 261 1.79 -2.42 2.54
N MET A 262 0.82 -1.94 3.31
CA MET A 262 0.95 -0.70 4.08
C MET A 262 0.76 -0.98 5.56
N TYR A 263 1.66 -0.46 6.39
CA TYR A 263 1.60 -0.50 7.84
C TYR A 263 1.25 0.90 8.34
N ASP A 264 0.01 1.11 8.77
CA ASP A 264 -0.48 2.38 9.32
C ASP A 264 -0.44 2.31 10.85
N VAL A 265 0.54 2.98 11.46
CA VAL A 265 0.73 3.02 12.91
C VAL A 265 0.17 4.34 13.43
N ARG A 266 -0.73 4.28 14.41
CA ARG A 266 -1.32 5.47 15.03
C ARG A 266 -1.47 5.31 16.53
N GLY A 267 -1.16 6.36 17.28
CA GLY A 267 -1.47 6.38 18.70
C GLY A 267 -1.10 7.65 19.43
N ILE A 268 -1.63 7.75 20.65
CA ILE A 268 -1.29 8.80 21.60
C ILE A 268 -0.64 8.10 22.79
N ILE A 269 0.66 8.31 22.99
CA ILE A 269 1.33 7.81 24.18
C ILE A 269 1.04 8.77 25.34
N PRO A 270 0.51 8.32 26.49
CA PRO A 270 0.31 9.16 27.65
C PRO A 270 1.62 9.80 28.14
N GLU A 271 1.56 11.06 28.60
CA GLU A 271 2.75 11.84 28.99
C GLU A 271 3.62 11.12 30.05
N LEU A 272 2.99 10.51 31.07
CA LEU A 272 3.70 9.78 32.12
C LEU A 272 4.49 8.58 31.56
N ARG A 273 3.97 7.92 30.51
CA ARG A 273 4.64 6.78 29.87
C ARG A 273 5.77 7.23 28.97
N ARG A 274 5.64 8.38 28.29
CA ARG A 274 6.75 8.95 27.49
C ARG A 274 7.95 9.32 28.33
N LYS A 275 7.73 9.86 29.53
CA LYS A 275 8.80 10.21 30.47
C LYS A 275 9.65 9.02 30.93
N LEU A 276 9.19 7.78 30.70
CA LEU A 276 9.97 6.58 30.97
C LEU A 276 11.02 6.31 29.89
N LEU A 277 10.76 6.78 28.66
CA LEU A 277 11.62 6.64 27.50
C LEU A 277 12.50 7.89 27.39
N VAL A 278 13.80 7.72 27.45
CA VAL A 278 14.79 8.78 27.31
C VAL A 278 15.46 8.61 25.95
N ASP A 279 15.45 9.67 25.15
CA ASP A 279 16.06 9.75 23.81
C ASP A 279 15.75 8.52 22.92
N PRO A 280 14.47 8.15 22.74
CA PRO A 280 14.09 6.98 21.95
C PRO A 280 14.38 7.16 20.46
N SER A 281 14.89 6.11 19.82
CA SER A 281 15.02 5.98 18.37
C SER A 281 14.43 4.64 17.90
N LEU A 282 13.79 4.63 16.73
CA LEU A 282 13.18 3.45 16.15
C LEU A 282 13.81 3.15 14.80
N THR A 283 14.18 1.90 14.56
CA THR A 283 14.48 1.42 13.22
C THR A 283 13.43 0.43 12.76
N MET A 284 13.05 0.54 11.49
CA MET A 284 12.09 -0.34 10.83
C MET A 284 12.71 -0.78 9.52
N SER A 285 12.83 -2.09 9.34
CA SER A 285 13.53 -2.63 8.18
C SER A 285 12.95 -3.93 7.71
N LEU A 286 13.25 -4.25 6.46
CA LEU A 286 12.92 -5.50 5.83
C LEU A 286 14.22 -6.23 5.55
N ASP A 287 14.31 -7.43 6.11
CA ASP A 287 15.45 -8.30 5.93
C ASP A 287 15.22 -9.29 4.80
N ALA A 288 16.19 -9.35 3.89
CA ALA A 288 16.12 -10.23 2.75
C ALA A 288 16.96 -11.49 2.97
N ASN A 289 16.45 -12.60 2.43
CA ASN A 289 17.13 -13.87 2.52
C ASN A 289 18.10 -14.04 1.34
N ARG A 290 19.37 -13.66 1.57
CA ARG A 290 20.50 -13.92 0.66
C ARG A 290 20.23 -13.42 -0.76
N LEU A 291 19.77 -12.18 -0.90
CA LEU A 291 19.61 -11.50 -2.18
C LEU A 291 20.96 -11.05 -2.78
N LEU A 292 21.97 -11.92 -2.77
CA LEU A 292 23.28 -11.65 -3.36
C LEU A 292 23.15 -11.18 -4.81
N GLY A 293 23.90 -10.13 -5.15
CA GLY A 293 23.88 -9.45 -6.44
C GLY A 293 22.74 -8.44 -6.64
N ALA A 294 21.85 -8.28 -5.66
CA ALA A 294 20.85 -7.23 -5.66
C ALA A 294 21.49 -5.85 -5.55
N ASN A 295 20.76 -4.82 -5.99
CA ASN A 295 21.16 -3.43 -5.85
C ASN A 295 20.16 -2.68 -4.98
N THR A 296 20.68 -1.79 -4.15
CA THR A 296 19.90 -0.85 -3.33
C THR A 296 20.16 0.58 -3.77
N TYR A 297 19.08 1.32 -4.03
CA TYR A 297 19.06 2.72 -4.39
C TYR A 297 18.24 3.50 -3.36
N THR A 298 18.60 4.75 -3.14
CA THR A 298 17.86 5.66 -2.23
C THR A 298 17.70 7.04 -2.87
N SER A 299 16.71 7.79 -2.41
CA SER A 299 16.45 9.17 -2.86
C SER A 299 17.62 10.13 -2.67
N ALA A 300 18.39 9.96 -1.61
CA ALA A 300 19.46 10.87 -1.22
C ALA A 300 20.84 10.56 -1.86
N TRP A 301 20.98 9.45 -2.58
CA TRP A 301 22.26 8.99 -3.10
C TRP A 301 22.31 8.93 -4.64
N ASP A 302 23.25 9.67 -5.22
CA ASP A 302 23.44 9.80 -6.67
C ASP A 302 24.61 8.97 -7.23
N GLY A 303 25.32 8.25 -6.36
CA GLY A 303 26.46 7.42 -6.74
C GLY A 303 26.06 6.02 -7.21
N GLU A 304 27.01 5.09 -7.17
CA GLU A 304 26.73 3.68 -7.47
C GLU A 304 25.81 3.08 -6.40
N PRO A 305 24.87 2.19 -6.77
CA PRO A 305 24.00 1.55 -5.80
C PRO A 305 24.78 0.72 -4.78
N GLY A 306 24.20 0.49 -3.60
CA GLY A 306 24.70 -0.52 -2.67
C GLY A 306 24.57 -1.91 -3.30
N LEU A 307 25.68 -2.66 -3.36
CA LEU A 307 25.74 -3.97 -3.99
C LEU A 307 25.72 -5.03 -2.91
N VAL A 308 24.69 -5.87 -2.92
CA VAL A 308 24.55 -6.92 -1.92
C VAL A 308 25.55 -8.04 -2.20
N ASP A 309 26.67 -8.05 -1.49
CA ASP A 309 27.74 -9.05 -1.60
C ASP A 309 28.18 -9.64 -0.26
N GLY A 310 27.54 -9.22 0.84
CA GLY A 310 27.75 -9.69 2.19
C GLY A 310 28.71 -8.86 3.02
N VAL A 311 29.18 -7.70 2.52
CA VAL A 311 30.04 -6.78 3.27
C VAL A 311 29.69 -5.33 2.96
N VAL A 312 29.69 -4.47 3.99
CA VAL A 312 29.50 -3.02 3.78
C VAL A 312 30.81 -2.37 3.32
N ASP A 313 30.88 -1.96 2.06
CA ASP A 313 32.04 -1.30 1.45
C ASP A 313 32.04 0.24 1.64
N ASP A 314 33.02 0.93 1.04
CA ASP A 314 33.13 2.39 1.17
C ASP A 314 32.05 3.15 0.37
N ASN A 315 31.53 2.57 -0.72
CA ASN A 315 30.40 3.15 -1.45
C ASN A 315 29.12 3.05 -0.62
N GLU A 316 28.89 1.91 0.02
CA GLU A 316 27.73 1.69 0.87
C GLU A 316 27.76 2.52 2.15
N LYS A 317 28.94 2.73 2.74
CA LYS A 317 29.10 3.71 3.84
C LYS A 317 28.70 5.10 3.39
N ALA A 318 29.11 5.54 2.21
CA ALA A 318 28.74 6.85 1.69
C ALA A 318 27.23 6.96 1.41
N LEU A 319 26.62 5.88 0.91
CA LEU A 319 25.16 5.76 0.74
C LEU A 319 24.42 5.83 2.09
N ILE A 320 24.95 5.21 3.15
CA ILE A 320 24.41 5.32 4.52
C ILE A 320 24.54 6.75 5.06
N GLU A 321 25.72 7.35 4.90
CA GLU A 321 26.01 8.72 5.37
C GLU A 321 25.16 9.78 4.66
N ALA A 322 24.75 9.53 3.41
CA ALA A 322 23.83 10.40 2.68
C ALA A 322 22.44 10.49 3.36
N GLY A 323 22.05 9.46 4.12
CA GLY A 323 20.83 9.44 4.91
C GLY A 323 19.55 9.42 4.06
N LEU A 324 18.46 9.97 4.60
CA LEU A 324 17.15 10.11 3.95
C LEU A 324 16.49 11.43 4.37
N ASP A 325 15.68 12.01 3.48
CA ASP A 325 14.85 13.17 3.78
C ASP A 325 13.39 12.74 3.96
N PRO A 326 12.71 13.02 5.09
CA PRO A 326 11.29 12.69 5.26
C PRO A 326 10.36 13.15 4.12
N ALA A 327 10.72 14.19 3.37
CA ALA A 327 9.94 14.68 2.23
C ALA A 327 10.20 13.90 0.92
N ASP A 328 11.33 13.21 0.81
CA ASP A 328 11.71 12.37 -0.33
C ASP A 328 12.59 11.21 0.17
N ASN A 329 11.97 10.08 0.51
CA ASN A 329 12.60 8.97 1.23
C ASN A 329 12.42 7.61 0.57
N TRP A 330 12.29 7.54 -0.75
CA TRP A 330 12.14 6.25 -1.39
C TRP A 330 13.41 5.40 -1.22
N ILE A 331 13.20 4.11 -0.94
CA ILE A 331 14.24 3.07 -0.98
C ILE A 331 13.80 2.05 -2.01
N TRP A 332 14.65 1.76 -2.99
CA TRP A 332 14.40 0.73 -4.00
C TRP A 332 15.46 -0.37 -3.91
N VAL A 333 15.00 -1.60 -3.72
CA VAL A 333 15.84 -2.81 -3.79
C VAL A 333 15.40 -3.62 -4.99
N THR A 334 16.30 -3.82 -5.95
CA THR A 334 16.08 -4.74 -7.08
C THR A 334 16.87 -6.02 -6.88
N SER A 335 16.17 -7.16 -6.85
CA SER A 335 16.80 -8.48 -6.75
C SER A 335 17.52 -8.90 -8.03
N LYS A 336 17.26 -8.20 -9.15
CA LYS A 336 17.59 -8.63 -10.53
C LYS A 336 17.07 -10.04 -10.89
N ARG A 337 16.07 -10.52 -10.15
CA ARG A 337 15.49 -11.87 -10.22
C ARG A 337 13.96 -11.80 -10.20
N ASN A 338 13.41 -10.82 -10.92
CA ASN A 338 11.96 -10.57 -11.04
C ASN A 338 11.26 -10.26 -9.70
N LEU A 339 11.95 -9.52 -8.84
CA LEU A 339 11.38 -8.92 -7.65
C LEU A 339 12.09 -7.61 -7.37
N ASP A 340 11.30 -6.54 -7.40
CA ASP A 340 11.68 -5.22 -6.94
C ASP A 340 10.80 -4.84 -5.76
N ILE A 341 11.39 -4.20 -4.77
CA ILE A 341 10.70 -3.66 -3.60
C ILE A 341 11.00 -2.17 -3.55
N LEU A 342 9.94 -1.38 -3.54
CA LEU A 342 10.00 0.06 -3.39
C LEU A 342 9.29 0.46 -2.10
N ALA A 343 10.00 1.11 -1.20
CA ALA A 343 9.50 1.48 0.12
C ALA A 343 9.41 2.99 0.31
N PHE A 344 8.47 3.42 1.17
CA PHE A 344 8.29 4.80 1.62
C PHE A 344 7.86 4.85 3.09
N VAL A 345 8.15 5.97 3.74
CA VAL A 345 7.57 6.31 5.05
C VAL A 345 6.89 7.67 4.98
N ASP A 346 5.62 7.74 5.37
CA ASP A 346 4.89 8.99 5.49
C ASP A 346 4.62 9.29 6.95
N TYR A 347 5.04 10.46 7.44
CA TYR A 347 4.62 10.91 8.76
C TYR A 347 3.21 11.48 8.73
N LEU A 348 2.47 11.28 9.81
CA LEU A 348 1.09 11.75 9.97
C LEU A 348 1.00 12.84 11.04
N GLY A 349 0.14 13.84 10.79
CA GLY A 349 -0.05 14.96 11.71
C GLY A 349 1.18 15.87 11.74
N ASP A 350 1.59 16.28 12.95
CA ASP A 350 2.73 17.19 13.17
C ASP A 350 4.08 16.46 13.30
N PHE A 351 4.10 15.14 13.07
CA PHE A 351 5.31 14.34 13.20
C PHE A 351 6.29 14.64 12.06
N ASN A 352 7.51 15.09 12.37
CA ASN A 352 8.50 15.51 11.38
C ASN A 352 9.94 15.33 11.90
N GLU A 353 10.25 14.12 12.35
CA GLU A 353 11.54 13.82 12.99
C GLU A 353 12.61 13.42 11.96
N PRO A 354 13.90 13.70 12.23
CA PRO A 354 14.98 13.33 11.32
C PRO A 354 14.98 11.83 10.99
N MET A 355 15.18 11.53 9.71
CA MET A 355 15.21 10.18 9.17
C MET A 355 16.64 9.77 8.84
N SER A 356 16.94 8.49 9.03
CA SER A 356 18.20 7.88 8.63
C SER A 356 17.96 6.63 7.80
N LEU A 357 18.96 6.26 6.99
CA LEU A 357 18.96 4.98 6.29
C LEU A 357 19.51 3.90 7.22
N LEU A 358 18.73 2.83 7.41
CA LEU A 358 19.26 1.58 7.94
C LEU A 358 19.68 0.71 6.75
N TYR A 359 20.97 0.40 6.65
CA TYR A 359 21.49 -0.55 5.66
C TYR A 359 22.50 -1.47 6.34
N LYS A 360 22.30 -2.77 6.21
CA LYS A 360 23.24 -3.80 6.64
C LYS A 360 23.38 -4.83 5.53
N ASP A 361 24.62 -5.17 5.23
CA ASP A 361 24.97 -6.28 4.35
C ASP A 361 26.03 -7.15 5.03
N SER A 362 25.63 -8.35 5.43
CA SER A 362 26.47 -9.27 6.20
C SER A 362 26.03 -10.72 6.01
N LEU A 363 26.99 -11.59 5.68
CA LEU A 363 26.76 -13.03 5.53
C LEU A 363 26.50 -13.77 6.84
N ASP A 364 27.09 -13.29 7.94
CA ASP A 364 27.22 -14.06 9.19
C ASP A 364 26.61 -13.35 10.41
N PHE A 365 25.94 -12.20 10.22
CA PHE A 365 25.36 -11.44 11.33
C PHE A 365 23.94 -11.91 11.64
N ASP A 366 23.81 -12.65 12.74
CA ASP A 366 22.52 -13.12 13.24
C ASP A 366 21.77 -12.06 14.04
N ASP A 367 20.54 -11.74 13.64
CA ASP A 367 19.68 -10.78 14.35
C ASP A 367 18.19 -11.19 14.26
N PRO A 368 17.73 -12.07 15.16
CA PRO A 368 16.36 -12.57 15.16
C PRO A 368 15.31 -11.43 15.02
N PRO A 369 14.21 -11.64 14.29
CA PRO A 369 13.52 -12.92 14.14
C PRO A 369 13.76 -13.61 12.78
N GLU A 370 14.87 -13.31 12.09
CA GLU A 370 15.22 -13.99 10.84
C GLU A 370 15.23 -15.52 10.98
N VAL A 371 14.71 -16.20 9.97
CA VAL A 371 14.70 -17.66 9.85
C VAL A 371 16.04 -18.13 9.28
N PHE A 372 16.63 -17.34 8.39
CA PHE A 372 17.90 -17.60 7.74
C PHE A 372 18.97 -16.65 8.29
N PRO A 373 20.09 -17.19 8.81
CA PRO A 373 21.24 -16.40 9.25
C PRO A 373 21.73 -15.38 8.23
N GLY A 374 22.06 -14.19 8.73
CA GLY A 374 22.66 -13.10 7.97
C GLY A 374 21.65 -12.03 7.55
N GLN A 375 22.16 -10.95 6.95
CA GLN A 375 21.37 -9.78 6.53
C GLN A 375 21.84 -9.34 5.16
N MET A 376 21.13 -9.74 4.09
CA MET A 376 21.63 -9.60 2.71
C MET A 376 20.52 -9.24 1.71
N PRO A 377 20.14 -7.96 1.61
CA PRO A 377 20.44 -6.90 2.58
C PRO A 377 19.32 -6.80 3.62
N ASN A 378 19.63 -6.18 4.76
CA ASN A 378 18.62 -5.65 5.66
C ASN A 378 18.55 -4.12 5.47
N VAL A 379 17.41 -3.63 4.98
CA VAL A 379 17.27 -2.23 4.58
C VAL A 379 15.99 -1.63 5.13
N GLY A 380 16.05 -0.38 5.57
CA GLY A 380 14.88 0.40 5.92
C GLY A 380 15.20 1.76 6.50
N TYR A 381 14.37 2.17 7.44
CA TYR A 381 14.30 3.53 7.95
C TYR A 381 14.68 3.58 9.42
N GLY A 382 15.44 4.59 9.80
CA GLY A 382 15.60 5.03 11.19
C GLY A 382 14.83 6.32 11.43
N ILE A 383 14.09 6.36 12.53
CA ILE A 383 13.46 7.55 13.10
C ILE A 383 14.30 7.88 14.34
N ASN A 384 15.07 8.97 14.25
CA ASN A 384 16.13 9.24 15.21
C ASN A 384 15.63 9.85 16.53
N GLU A 385 14.44 10.47 16.50
CA GLU A 385 13.83 11.14 17.64
C GLU A 385 12.32 10.82 17.65
N PHE A 386 11.70 10.77 18.83
CA PHE A 386 10.23 10.66 18.96
C PHE A 386 9.65 11.92 19.59
N PRO A 387 8.42 12.30 19.24
CA PRO A 387 7.83 13.49 19.77
C PRO A 387 7.47 13.21 21.24
N MET A 388 7.90 14.10 22.14
CA MET A 388 7.69 13.93 23.58
C MET A 388 6.28 14.33 24.05
N SER A 389 5.39 14.75 23.13
CA SER A 389 3.97 15.00 23.39
C SER A 389 3.12 14.79 22.13
N GLY A 390 1.78 14.74 22.27
CA GLY A 390 0.86 14.77 21.11
C GLY A 390 0.57 13.42 20.43
N PHE A 391 0.29 13.46 19.14
CA PHE A 391 -0.02 12.28 18.33
C PHE A 391 1.26 11.72 17.71
N ILE A 392 1.34 10.39 17.58
CA ILE A 392 2.36 9.71 16.77
C ILE A 392 1.61 8.94 15.69
N GLY A 393 1.96 9.20 14.44
CA GLY A 393 1.50 8.38 13.35
C GLY A 393 2.47 8.40 12.19
N PHE A 394 2.60 7.25 11.56
CA PHE A 394 3.35 7.10 10.33
C PHE A 394 2.80 5.90 9.54
N VAL A 395 2.98 5.94 8.22
CA VAL A 395 2.62 4.86 7.31
C VAL A 395 3.88 4.36 6.62
N VAL A 396 4.14 3.05 6.71
CA VAL A 396 5.20 2.40 5.91
C VAL A 396 4.54 1.73 4.72
N SER A 397 4.89 2.14 3.51
CA SER A 397 4.35 1.57 2.27
C SER A 397 5.42 0.74 1.58
N LEU A 398 5.12 -0.52 1.27
CA LEU A 398 5.96 -1.44 0.49
C LEU A 398 5.24 -1.78 -0.81
N PHE A 399 5.81 -1.41 -1.95
CA PHE A 399 5.33 -1.77 -3.28
C PHE A 399 6.21 -2.89 -3.84
N VAL A 400 5.58 -3.89 -4.46
CA VAL A 400 6.27 -5.03 -5.08
C VAL A 400 6.02 -5.08 -6.59
N SER A 401 7.07 -5.30 -7.36
CA SER A 401 7.00 -5.40 -8.82
C SER A 401 7.88 -6.53 -9.35
N ASP A 402 7.58 -6.99 -10.57
CA ASP A 402 8.45 -7.90 -11.32
C ASP A 402 9.74 -7.20 -11.81
N GLY A 403 9.75 -5.87 -11.76
CA GLY A 403 10.83 -5.00 -12.18
C GLY A 403 10.29 -3.61 -12.48
N TYR A 404 10.94 -2.57 -12.00
CA TYR A 404 10.67 -1.21 -12.44
C TYR A 404 11.57 -0.85 -13.64
N GLU A 405 11.00 -0.16 -14.62
CA GLU A 405 11.72 0.29 -15.81
C GLU A 405 12.12 1.77 -15.67
N GLY A 406 13.34 2.10 -16.10
CA GLY A 406 13.81 3.48 -16.17
C GLY A 406 14.58 3.95 -14.93
N ASP A 407 14.63 5.27 -14.76
CA ASP A 407 15.35 5.92 -13.66
C ASP A 407 14.51 5.89 -12.37
N PRO A 408 15.04 5.38 -11.24
CA PRO A 408 14.33 5.37 -9.95
C PRO A 408 13.88 6.74 -9.50
N LYS A 409 14.61 7.82 -9.82
CA LYS A 409 14.19 9.19 -9.50
C LYS A 409 12.91 9.61 -10.21
N VAL A 410 12.52 8.91 -11.28
CA VAL A 410 11.30 9.16 -12.04
C VAL A 410 10.21 8.19 -11.62
N PHE A 411 10.48 6.87 -11.64
CA PHE A 411 9.42 5.90 -11.38
C PHE A 411 9.03 5.82 -9.90
N ALA A 412 9.95 6.09 -8.95
CA ALA A 412 9.62 5.97 -7.53
C ALA A 412 8.57 7.00 -7.10
N PRO A 413 8.73 8.32 -7.35
CA PRO A 413 7.66 9.28 -7.12
C PRO A 413 6.38 8.97 -7.93
N TYR A 414 6.53 8.48 -9.15
CA TYR A 414 5.39 8.14 -10.00
C TYR A 414 4.57 6.95 -9.48
N ALA A 415 5.19 5.99 -8.80
CA ALA A 415 4.52 4.83 -8.21
C ALA A 415 3.39 5.23 -7.25
N ARG A 416 3.55 6.35 -6.56
CA ARG A 416 2.58 6.91 -5.60
C ARG A 416 1.64 7.96 -6.19
N THR A 417 1.92 8.39 -7.42
CA THR A 417 1.12 9.42 -8.08
C THR A 417 -0.16 8.78 -8.63
N LEU A 418 -1.31 9.18 -8.09
CA LEU A 418 -2.61 8.78 -8.62
C LEU A 418 -2.89 9.48 -9.97
N PRO A 419 -3.66 8.86 -10.88
CA PRO A 419 -4.13 9.56 -12.07
C PRO A 419 -4.97 10.78 -11.69
N GLU A 420 -5.10 11.72 -12.62
CA GLU A 420 -6.03 12.85 -12.42
C GLU A 420 -7.46 12.31 -12.31
N LEU A 421 -8.22 12.81 -11.33
CA LEU A 421 -9.58 12.37 -11.03
C LEU A 421 -10.57 13.51 -11.23
N GLU A 422 -11.69 13.21 -11.88
CA GLU A 422 -12.84 14.09 -12.00
C GLU A 422 -14.11 13.28 -11.82
N VAL A 423 -14.99 13.69 -10.90
CA VAL A 423 -16.27 13.00 -10.67
C VAL A 423 -17.43 13.90 -11.10
N ARG A 424 -18.34 13.35 -11.92
CA ARG A 424 -19.47 14.05 -12.51
C ARG A 424 -20.77 13.37 -12.10
N ALA A 425 -21.70 14.11 -11.49
CA ALA A 425 -23.07 13.62 -11.26
C ALA A 425 -23.77 13.38 -12.62
N LEU A 426 -24.64 12.35 -12.68
CA LEU A 426 -25.41 12.00 -13.88
C LEU A 426 -26.91 12.27 -13.72
#